data_AF-S8BZ39-F1
#
_entry.id   AF-S8BZ39-F1
#
_cell.length_a   1.000
_cell.length_b   1.000
_cell.length_c   1.000
_cell.angle_alpha   90.00
_cell.angle_beta   90.00
_cell.angle_gamma   90.00
#
_symmetry.space_group_name_H-M   'P 1'
#
loop_
_entity.id
_entity.type
_entity.pdbx_description
1 polymer ?
#
loop_
_entity_poly.entity_id
_entity_poly.type
_entity_poly.pdbx_seq_one_letter_code
_entity_poly.pdbx_strand_id
1 'polypeptide(L)'
;MADAYLGPPLTLSSSSFASPSNPPQNQFLFPSSRNLSSVAAHMTDGAVASSSSHGISAVARPSLLVFSGGTAFNGVVEELKKLTTRVAHVLPVSDDGGSTAEIVRVLGGPAVGDIRSRCLRLSDQSTNEALAVRSLLGHRLPLDAKMAKSEWYDIVEGNHSLWIGVSKPYRETIRAFLAYFQAQVSSSRYIHLFLAYFSSGFFFF
;
A
#
# COMPACT_ATOMS: atom_id res chain seq x y z
N MET A 1 67.90 -5.06 -25.50
CA MET A 1 68.33 -3.73 -25.93
C MET A 1 67.07 -2.93 -26.17
N ALA A 2 66.87 -1.90 -25.36
CA ALA A 2 65.66 -1.09 -25.26
C ALA A 2 65.88 0.25 -25.98
N ASP A 3 64.89 0.68 -26.76
CA ASP A 3 64.66 2.08 -27.16
C ASP A 3 63.18 2.34 -26.85
N ALA A 4 62.74 3.15 -25.88
CA ALA A 4 63.01 4.56 -25.60
C ALA A 4 62.33 5.53 -26.59
N TYR A 5 61.01 5.72 -26.45
CA TYR A 5 60.34 6.97 -26.83
C TYR A 5 59.40 7.40 -25.69
N LEU A 6 59.93 8.29 -24.85
CA LEU A 6 59.21 9.02 -23.81
C LEU A 6 58.62 10.30 -24.43
N GLY A 7 57.30 10.45 -24.35
CA GLY A 7 56.61 11.74 -24.49
C GLY A 7 56.70 12.56 -23.19
N PRO A 8 56.44 13.89 -23.25
CA PRO A 8 56.62 14.81 -22.13
C PRO A 8 55.57 14.59 -21.02
N PRO A 9 55.88 14.97 -19.76
CA PRO A 9 55.02 14.70 -18.62
C PRO A 9 53.84 15.68 -18.57
N LEU A 10 52.62 15.15 -18.57
CA LEU A 10 51.43 15.93 -18.22
C LEU A 10 51.32 16.02 -16.70
N THR A 11 51.39 17.26 -16.22
CA THR A 11 51.23 17.68 -14.83
C THR A 11 49.87 17.27 -14.29
N LEU A 12 49.84 16.39 -13.28
CA LEU A 12 48.64 16.19 -12.46
C LEU A 12 48.43 17.41 -11.57
N SER A 13 47.46 18.26 -11.90
CA SER A 13 46.87 19.18 -10.94
C SER A 13 45.96 18.38 -10.01
N SER A 14 46.30 18.36 -8.73
CA SER A 14 45.45 17.87 -7.66
C SER A 14 44.27 18.82 -7.47
N SER A 15 43.15 18.54 -8.13
CA SER A 15 41.85 19.13 -7.80
C SER A 15 41.15 18.26 -6.76
N SER A 16 40.96 18.86 -5.59
CA SER A 16 40.23 18.31 -4.45
C SER A 16 38.79 18.00 -4.87
N PHE A 17 38.43 16.72 -4.95
CA PHE A 17 37.03 16.31 -5.10
C PHE A 17 36.30 16.56 -3.78
N ALA A 18 35.48 17.61 -3.76
CA ALA A 18 34.49 17.83 -2.72
C ALA A 18 33.34 16.83 -2.89
N SER A 19 33.03 16.08 -1.82
CA SER A 19 31.87 15.20 -1.74
C SER A 19 30.56 15.96 -1.96
N PRO A 20 29.59 15.44 -2.74
CA PRO A 20 28.28 16.06 -2.84
C PRO A 20 27.54 15.95 -1.51
N SER A 21 27.15 17.09 -0.97
CA SER A 21 26.30 17.24 0.21
C SER A 21 24.98 16.50 0.05
N ASN A 22 24.60 15.70 1.05
CA ASN A 22 23.28 15.08 1.19
C ASN A 22 22.15 16.11 1.00
N PRO A 23 21.09 15.80 0.24
CA PRO A 23 19.88 16.62 0.25
C PRO A 23 19.19 16.53 1.62
N PRO A 24 18.44 17.57 2.04
CA PRO A 24 17.82 17.60 3.35
C PRO A 24 16.76 16.49 3.45
N GLN A 25 16.92 15.60 4.44
CA GLN A 25 15.86 14.70 4.86
C GLN A 25 14.72 15.53 5.44
N ASN A 26 13.65 15.72 4.68
CA ASN A 26 12.37 16.13 5.24
C ASN A 26 11.87 14.99 6.14
N GLN A 27 12.22 15.05 7.42
CA GLN A 27 11.61 14.22 8.46
C GLN A 27 10.16 14.69 8.63
N PHE A 28 9.25 14.10 7.86
CA PHE A 28 7.85 14.08 8.26
C PHE A 28 7.76 13.22 9.53
N LEU A 29 7.71 13.87 10.69
CA LEU A 29 7.29 13.24 11.93
C LEU A 29 5.87 12.72 11.73
N PHE A 30 5.73 11.41 11.54
CA PHE A 30 4.46 10.75 11.81
C PHE A 30 4.17 10.91 13.30
N PRO A 31 3.06 11.52 13.73
CA PRO A 31 2.69 11.47 15.13
C PRO A 31 2.44 9.99 15.49
N SER A 32 3.21 9.49 16.45
CA SER A 32 3.00 8.18 17.06
C SER A 32 1.52 8.00 17.38
N SER A 33 0.93 6.93 16.86
CA SER A 33 -0.47 6.56 17.08
C SER A 33 -0.77 6.54 18.58
N ARG A 34 -1.43 7.58 19.08
CA ARG A 34 -2.05 7.53 20.40
C ARG A 34 -3.32 6.71 20.25
N ASN A 35 -3.40 5.62 21.02
CA ASN A 35 -4.59 4.82 21.18
C ASN A 35 -5.79 5.72 21.53
N LEU A 36 -6.75 5.83 20.62
CA LEU A 36 -8.06 6.41 20.91
C LEU A 36 -8.93 5.29 21.49
N SER A 37 -8.84 5.14 22.82
CA SER A 37 -9.73 4.28 23.59
C SER A 37 -10.22 5.05 24.80
N SER A 38 -11.19 5.95 24.60
CA SER A 38 -12.05 6.46 25.67
C SER A 38 -13.15 7.33 25.07
N VAL A 39 -14.41 6.87 25.13
CA VAL A 39 -15.56 7.59 25.71
C VAL A 39 -16.74 6.61 25.71
N ALA A 40 -17.05 6.05 26.88
CA ALA A 40 -18.42 5.71 27.33
C ALA A 40 -18.31 5.11 28.73
N ALA A 41 -18.34 5.95 29.76
CA ALA A 41 -18.59 5.51 31.13
C ALA A 41 -19.57 6.49 31.78
N HIS A 42 -20.82 6.05 31.93
CA HIS A 42 -21.74 6.63 32.90
C HIS A 42 -22.69 5.55 33.45
N MET A 43 -22.40 5.17 34.70
CA MET A 43 -23.27 4.89 35.86
C MET A 43 -24.53 4.00 35.72
N THR A 44 -24.50 2.86 36.42
CA THR A 44 -25.49 2.25 37.36
C THR A 44 -24.89 0.90 37.82
N ASP A 45 -25.18 0.25 38.94
CA ASP A 45 -25.72 0.47 40.28
C ASP A 45 -25.28 -0.80 41.08
N GLY A 46 -25.24 -0.77 42.40
CA GLY A 46 -24.73 -1.88 43.23
C GLY A 46 -25.65 -3.11 43.31
N ALA A 47 -25.08 -4.31 43.50
CA ALA A 47 -25.64 -5.42 44.31
C ALA A 47 -24.75 -6.68 44.32
N VAL A 48 -24.27 -7.03 45.52
CA VAL A 48 -24.29 -8.35 46.21
C VAL A 48 -24.19 -9.67 45.40
N ALA A 49 -23.13 -10.42 45.75
CA ALA A 49 -22.97 -11.87 45.96
C ALA A 49 -23.56 -12.93 44.99
N SER A 50 -22.62 -13.73 44.47
CA SER A 50 -22.64 -15.19 44.27
C SER A 50 -23.90 -15.86 43.69
N SER A 51 -23.78 -16.33 42.45
CA SER A 51 -24.30 -17.64 42.05
C SER A 51 -23.44 -18.23 40.93
N SER A 52 -22.91 -19.42 41.22
CA SER A 52 -22.19 -20.28 40.28
C SER A 52 -23.15 -20.77 39.20
N SER A 53 -23.32 -19.97 38.14
CA SER A 53 -23.88 -20.47 36.90
C SER A 53 -22.75 -21.16 36.13
N HIS A 54 -22.89 -22.45 35.87
CA HIS A 54 -22.16 -23.12 34.79
C HIS A 54 -22.60 -22.48 33.47
N GLY A 55 -22.06 -21.30 33.18
CA GLY A 55 -22.18 -20.68 31.89
C GLY A 55 -21.51 -21.59 30.90
N ILE A 56 -22.27 -22.05 29.90
CA ILE A 56 -21.72 -22.60 28.66
C ILE A 56 -20.64 -21.62 28.23
N SER A 57 -19.37 -21.98 28.45
CA SER A 57 -18.25 -21.13 28.06
C SER A 57 -18.42 -20.90 26.57
N ALA A 58 -18.74 -19.66 26.20
CA ALA A 58 -18.74 -19.24 24.82
C ALA A 58 -17.40 -19.69 24.23
N VAL A 59 -17.44 -20.69 23.35
CA VAL A 59 -16.23 -21.30 22.81
C VAL A 59 -15.38 -20.18 22.24
N ALA A 60 -14.23 -19.92 22.86
CA ALA A 60 -13.40 -18.79 22.50
C ALA A 60 -13.00 -18.93 21.04
N ARG A 61 -13.24 -17.89 20.24
CA ARG A 61 -12.88 -17.92 18.82
C ARG A 61 -11.38 -18.20 18.67
N PRO A 62 -10.96 -19.16 17.82
CA PRO A 62 -9.56 -19.52 17.69
C PRO A 62 -8.74 -18.31 17.20
N SER A 63 -7.49 -18.20 17.65
CA SER A 63 -6.49 -17.28 17.06
C SER A 63 -5.64 -18.06 16.08
N LEU A 64 -5.47 -17.54 14.87
CA LEU A 64 -4.75 -18.22 13.80
C LEU A 64 -3.59 -17.36 13.30
N LEU A 65 -2.46 -18.00 13.03
CA LEU A 65 -1.34 -17.42 12.30
C LEU A 65 -1.29 -18.09 10.93
N VAL A 66 -1.41 -17.29 9.88
CA VAL A 66 -1.44 -17.77 8.50
C VAL A 66 -0.22 -17.24 7.77
N PHE A 67 0.69 -18.15 7.39
CA PHE A 67 1.71 -17.87 6.40
C PHE A 67 1.10 -18.10 5.03
N SER A 68 0.94 -17.04 4.25
CA SER A 68 0.35 -17.12 2.92
C SER A 68 1.10 -16.22 1.95
N GLY A 69 1.13 -16.60 0.68
CA GLY A 69 1.52 -15.71 -0.41
C GLY A 69 0.31 -15.18 -1.16
N GLY A 70 0.51 -14.94 -2.46
CA GLY A 70 -0.46 -14.33 -3.37
C GLY A 70 -1.73 -15.13 -3.63
N THR A 71 -1.98 -15.49 -4.89
CA THR A 71 -3.34 -15.79 -5.32
C THR A 71 -3.95 -17.05 -4.73
N ALA A 72 -3.12 -18.04 -4.39
CA ALA A 72 -3.55 -19.35 -3.89
C ALA A 72 -4.41 -19.27 -2.63
N PHE A 73 -4.11 -18.34 -1.71
CA PHE A 73 -4.85 -18.23 -0.45
C PHE A 73 -6.14 -17.39 -0.59
N ASN A 74 -6.38 -16.73 -1.73
CA ASN A 74 -7.50 -15.80 -1.87
C ASN A 74 -8.87 -16.45 -1.68
N GLY A 75 -9.04 -17.69 -2.13
CA GLY A 75 -10.30 -18.44 -1.95
C GLY A 75 -10.55 -18.85 -0.49
N VAL A 76 -9.51 -18.92 0.33
CA VAL A 76 -9.60 -19.36 1.73
C VAL A 76 -9.95 -18.21 2.68
N VAL A 77 -9.58 -16.97 2.33
CA VAL A 77 -9.74 -15.80 3.21
C VAL A 77 -11.18 -15.57 3.63
N GLU A 78 -12.12 -15.65 2.69
CA GLU A 78 -13.53 -15.38 2.97
C GLU A 78 -14.15 -16.48 3.84
N GLU A 79 -13.74 -17.74 3.66
CA GLU A 79 -14.15 -18.83 4.55
C GLU A 79 -13.53 -18.68 5.94
N LEU A 80 -12.28 -18.24 6.02
CA LEU A 80 -11.59 -18.03 7.29
C LEU A 80 -12.27 -16.95 8.15
N LYS A 81 -12.77 -15.87 7.52
CA LYS A 81 -13.54 -14.81 8.20
C LYS A 81 -14.81 -15.33 8.87
N LYS A 82 -15.44 -16.38 8.33
CA LYS A 82 -16.61 -17.03 8.94
C LYS A 82 -16.24 -17.82 10.20
N LEU A 83 -15.02 -18.37 10.24
CA LEU A 83 -14.52 -19.13 11.38
C LEU A 83 -14.04 -18.23 12.52
N THR A 84 -13.18 -17.25 12.21
CA THR A 84 -12.65 -16.31 13.21
C THR A 84 -12.13 -15.04 12.54
N THR A 85 -12.25 -13.92 13.25
CA THR A 85 -11.62 -12.65 12.86
C THR A 85 -10.25 -12.45 13.51
N ARG A 86 -9.82 -13.36 14.39
CA ARG A 86 -8.53 -13.28 15.08
C ARG A 86 -7.44 -13.97 14.25
N VAL A 87 -7.10 -13.39 13.12
CA VAL A 87 -6.11 -13.94 12.18
C VAL A 87 -4.96 -12.97 11.99
N ALA A 88 -3.74 -13.44 12.23
CA ALA A 88 -2.52 -12.75 11.83
C ALA A 88 -2.04 -13.32 10.50
N HIS A 89 -1.89 -12.47 9.48
CA HIS A 89 -1.36 -12.87 8.17
C HIS A 89 0.10 -12.47 8.05
N VAL A 90 0.97 -13.44 7.75
CA VAL A 90 2.36 -13.21 7.35
C VAL A 90 2.43 -13.35 5.83
N LEU A 91 2.79 -12.25 5.17
CA LEU A 91 2.84 -12.16 3.71
C LEU A 91 4.27 -11.86 3.26
N PRO A 92 4.81 -12.57 2.24
CA PRO A 92 6.12 -12.26 1.68
C PRO A 92 6.08 -10.89 0.98
N VAL A 93 7.24 -10.22 0.96
CA VAL A 93 7.45 -8.92 0.28
C VAL A 93 8.39 -9.03 -0.92
N SER A 94 8.60 -10.26 -1.40
CA SER A 94 9.50 -10.60 -2.51
C SER A 94 8.76 -10.95 -3.80
N ASP A 95 7.45 -10.71 -3.87
CA ASP A 95 6.65 -10.97 -5.07
C ASP A 95 7.13 -10.12 -6.25
N ASP A 96 7.53 -10.77 -7.35
CA ASP A 96 8.09 -10.16 -8.56
C ASP A 96 7.15 -10.29 -9.77
N GLY A 97 5.86 -10.56 -9.52
CA GLY A 97 4.83 -10.66 -10.55
C GLY A 97 4.06 -9.37 -10.86
N GLY A 98 3.64 -9.23 -12.13
CA GLY A 98 2.61 -8.28 -12.57
C GLY A 98 2.88 -6.81 -12.25
N SER A 99 1.82 -6.07 -11.90
CA SER A 99 1.89 -4.63 -11.62
C SER A 99 2.81 -4.27 -10.45
N THR A 100 3.01 -5.18 -9.50
CA THR A 100 3.86 -4.96 -8.32
C THR A 100 5.33 -4.90 -8.69
N ALA A 101 5.80 -5.82 -9.53
CA ALA A 101 7.17 -5.81 -10.06
C ALA A 101 7.49 -4.50 -10.78
N GLU A 102 6.53 -4.00 -11.57
CA GLU A 102 6.69 -2.75 -12.31
C GLU A 102 6.76 -1.52 -11.41
N ILE A 103 5.92 -1.45 -10.37
CA ILE A 103 5.99 -0.38 -9.37
C ILE A 103 7.35 -0.40 -8.68
N VAL A 104 7.82 -1.56 -8.23
CA VAL A 104 9.13 -1.74 -7.58
C VAL A 104 10.27 -1.34 -8.53
N ARG A 105 10.16 -1.63 -9.82
CA ARG A 105 11.17 -1.24 -10.82
C ARG A 105 11.28 0.27 -11.00
N VAL A 106 10.15 1.00 -10.90
CA VAL A 106 10.10 2.45 -11.15
C VAL A 106 10.36 3.28 -9.90
N LEU A 107 9.86 2.84 -8.74
CA LEU A 107 9.90 3.57 -7.47
C LEU A 107 10.84 2.94 -6.44
N GLY A 108 11.29 1.70 -6.65
CA GLY A 108 11.99 0.91 -5.64
C GLY A 108 11.07 0.40 -4.54
N GLY A 109 11.67 -0.04 -3.43
CA GLY A 109 10.94 -0.49 -2.25
C GLY A 109 10.50 -1.96 -2.30
N PRO A 110 9.86 -2.45 -1.22
CA PRO A 110 9.38 -3.82 -1.15
C PRO A 110 8.19 -4.06 -2.07
N ALA A 111 7.99 -5.30 -2.49
CA ALA A 111 6.78 -5.69 -3.20
C ALA A 111 5.57 -5.69 -2.23
N VAL A 112 4.53 -4.94 -2.58
CA VAL A 112 3.34 -4.75 -1.72
C VAL A 112 2.06 -5.42 -2.27
N GLY A 113 2.17 -6.16 -3.38
CA GLY A 113 1.02 -6.74 -4.09
C GLY A 113 0.16 -7.64 -3.22
N ASP A 114 0.79 -8.56 -2.49
CA ASP A 114 0.11 -9.51 -1.61
C ASP A 114 -0.58 -8.83 -0.42
N ILE A 115 0.08 -7.84 0.18
CA ILE A 115 -0.47 -7.05 1.30
C ILE A 115 -1.77 -6.39 0.88
N ARG A 116 -1.73 -5.64 -0.23
CA ARG A 116 -2.88 -5.01 -0.86
C ARG A 116 -3.98 -6.01 -1.20
N SER A 117 -3.63 -7.14 -1.83
CA SER A 117 -4.55 -8.24 -2.15
C SER A 117 -5.29 -8.74 -0.91
N ARG A 118 -4.59 -8.83 0.24
CA ARG A 118 -5.17 -9.27 1.49
C ARG A 118 -6.02 -8.18 2.15
N CYS A 119 -5.56 -6.93 2.18
CA CYS A 119 -6.32 -5.79 2.69
C CYS A 119 -7.69 -5.64 2.03
N LEU A 120 -7.77 -5.75 0.70
CA LEU A 120 -9.05 -5.68 -0.03
C LEU A 120 -10.03 -6.82 0.27
N ARG A 121 -9.52 -8.00 0.63
CA ARG A 121 -10.37 -9.17 0.94
C ARG A 121 -10.80 -9.17 2.40
N LEU A 122 -9.94 -8.62 3.26
CA LEU A 122 -10.25 -8.41 4.67
C LEU A 122 -11.03 -7.12 4.93
N SER A 123 -11.13 -6.21 3.95
CA SER A 123 -11.84 -4.95 4.10
C SER A 123 -13.29 -5.17 4.48
N ASP A 124 -13.84 -4.20 5.20
CA ASP A 124 -15.25 -4.18 5.52
C ASP A 124 -16.11 -4.18 4.23
N GLN A 125 -17.26 -4.85 4.32
CA GLN A 125 -18.26 -4.96 3.26
C GLN A 125 -19.66 -4.70 3.80
N SER A 126 -19.78 -4.16 5.03
CA SER A 126 -21.05 -3.95 5.73
C SER A 126 -21.82 -2.73 5.23
N THR A 127 -21.14 -1.74 4.65
CA THR A 127 -21.74 -0.48 4.19
C THR A 127 -21.53 -0.25 2.71
N ASN A 128 -22.44 0.50 2.08
CA ASN A 128 -22.32 0.91 0.67
C ASN A 128 -21.04 1.72 0.41
N GLU A 129 -20.63 2.57 1.36
CA GLU A 129 -19.38 3.31 1.26
C GLU A 129 -18.16 2.39 1.31
N ALA A 130 -18.13 1.41 2.22
CA ALA A 130 -17.05 0.43 2.29
C ALA A 130 -16.93 -0.37 0.97
N LEU A 131 -18.06 -0.75 0.37
CA LEU A 131 -18.08 -1.39 -0.94
C LEU A 131 -17.57 -0.46 -2.06
N ALA A 132 -17.94 0.83 -2.04
CA ALA A 132 -17.47 1.82 -3.01
C ALA A 132 -15.96 2.06 -2.90
N VAL A 133 -15.44 2.24 -1.68
CA VAL A 133 -13.99 2.38 -1.41
C VAL A 133 -13.25 1.12 -1.84
N ARG A 134 -13.78 -0.07 -1.52
CA ARG A 134 -13.20 -1.34 -1.95
C ARG A 134 -13.19 -1.48 -3.47
N SER A 135 -14.22 -1.00 -4.16
CA SER A 135 -14.30 -1.01 -5.62
C SER A 135 -13.26 -0.07 -6.25
N LEU A 136 -13.18 1.17 -5.74
CA LEU A 136 -12.21 2.17 -6.17
C LEU A 136 -10.78 1.69 -6.00
N LEU A 137 -10.42 1.30 -4.77
CA LEU A 137 -9.07 0.79 -4.49
C LEU A 137 -8.86 -0.48 -5.30
N GLY A 138 -9.85 -1.36 -5.34
CA GLY A 138 -10.00 -2.60 -6.12
C GLY A 138 -9.71 -2.53 -7.62
N HIS A 139 -9.84 -1.34 -8.21
CA HIS A 139 -9.89 -1.15 -9.64
C HIS A 139 -8.57 -1.47 -10.34
N ARG A 140 -8.67 -2.08 -11.52
CA ARG A 140 -7.53 -2.29 -12.43
C ARG A 140 -7.75 -1.49 -13.69
N LEU A 141 -6.75 -0.70 -14.04
CA LEU A 141 -6.82 0.09 -15.26
C LEU A 141 -6.81 -0.77 -16.53
N PRO A 142 -7.37 -0.26 -17.65
CA PRO A 142 -7.42 -0.94 -18.92
C PRO A 142 -6.05 -1.38 -19.43
N LEU A 143 -6.05 -2.42 -20.28
CA LEU A 143 -4.81 -2.89 -20.92
C LEU A 143 -4.31 -1.92 -22.01
N ASP A 144 -5.14 -1.03 -22.54
CA ASP A 144 -4.67 -0.03 -23.51
C ASP A 144 -4.03 1.16 -22.77
N ALA A 145 -2.78 1.46 -23.10
CA ALA A 145 -2.02 2.51 -22.43
C ALA A 145 -2.65 3.91 -22.55
N LYS A 146 -3.31 4.24 -23.67
CA LYS A 146 -3.93 5.55 -23.87
C LYS A 146 -5.19 5.67 -23.04
N MET A 147 -6.06 4.66 -23.07
CA MET A 147 -7.26 4.60 -22.25
C MET A 147 -6.90 4.64 -20.76
N ALA A 148 -5.92 3.83 -20.36
CA ALA A 148 -5.52 3.73 -18.97
C ALA A 148 -4.86 5.02 -18.44
N LYS A 149 -4.08 5.71 -19.28
CA LYS A 149 -3.57 7.05 -18.95
C LYS A 149 -4.72 8.04 -18.76
N SER A 150 -5.68 8.09 -19.68
CA SER A 150 -6.84 8.99 -19.57
C SER A 150 -7.65 8.72 -18.30
N GLU A 151 -7.99 7.46 -18.07
CA GLU A 151 -8.78 7.02 -16.92
C GLU A 151 -8.03 7.28 -15.59
N TRP A 152 -6.71 7.09 -15.55
CA TRP A 152 -5.90 7.46 -14.39
C TRP A 152 -6.05 8.94 -14.04
N TYR A 153 -5.93 9.84 -15.02
CA TYR A 153 -6.09 11.28 -14.76
C TYR A 153 -7.50 11.60 -14.26
N ASP A 154 -8.54 11.04 -14.87
CA ASP A 154 -9.93 11.23 -14.41
C ASP A 154 -10.13 10.77 -12.96
N ILE A 155 -9.48 9.68 -12.55
CA ILE A 155 -9.54 9.18 -11.18
C ILE A 155 -8.80 10.12 -10.22
N VAL A 156 -7.57 10.54 -10.53
CA VAL A 156 -6.78 11.46 -9.69
C VAL A 156 -7.47 12.82 -9.52
N GLU A 157 -8.09 13.31 -10.59
CA GLU A 157 -8.87 14.56 -10.60
C GLU A 157 -10.22 14.44 -9.90
N GLY A 158 -10.66 13.22 -9.54
CA GLY A 158 -11.90 13.00 -8.80
C GLY A 158 -13.16 13.02 -9.66
N ASN A 159 -13.00 13.00 -10.99
CA ASN A 159 -14.08 13.11 -11.98
C ASN A 159 -14.63 11.74 -12.39
N HIS A 160 -13.88 10.66 -12.14
CA HIS A 160 -14.27 9.30 -12.52
C HIS A 160 -15.45 8.74 -11.72
N SER A 161 -16.24 7.86 -12.35
CA SER A 161 -17.43 7.23 -11.76
C SER A 161 -17.12 6.33 -10.56
N LEU A 162 -15.89 5.84 -10.43
CA LEU A 162 -15.44 5.06 -9.26
C LEU A 162 -15.56 5.81 -7.92
N TRP A 163 -15.66 7.14 -7.95
CA TRP A 163 -15.85 7.93 -6.74
C TRP A 163 -17.31 7.99 -6.26
N ILE A 164 -18.26 7.46 -7.03
CA ILE A 164 -19.68 7.37 -6.63
C ILE A 164 -19.78 6.50 -5.37
N GLY A 165 -20.46 7.02 -4.34
CA GLY A 165 -20.64 6.32 -3.06
C GLY A 165 -19.48 6.50 -2.06
N VAL A 166 -18.37 7.13 -2.46
CA VAL A 166 -17.27 7.50 -1.55
C VAL A 166 -17.51 8.91 -1.00
N SER A 167 -17.59 9.06 0.33
CA SER A 167 -17.81 10.37 0.95
C SER A 167 -16.63 11.32 0.74
N LYS A 168 -16.90 12.62 0.96
CA LYS A 168 -15.89 13.67 0.77
C LYS A 168 -14.61 13.46 1.60
N PRO A 169 -14.65 13.13 2.92
CA PRO A 169 -13.44 12.91 3.70
C PRO A 169 -12.56 11.76 3.16
N TYR A 170 -13.19 10.62 2.78
CA TYR A 170 -12.47 9.51 2.18
C TYR A 170 -11.92 9.88 0.80
N ARG A 171 -12.71 10.57 -0.02
CA ARG A 171 -12.29 11.04 -1.34
C ARG A 171 -11.05 11.94 -1.25
N GLU A 172 -11.06 12.93 -0.37
CA GLU A 172 -9.93 13.84 -0.17
C GLU A 172 -8.68 13.09 0.29
N THR A 173 -8.85 12.18 1.25
CA THR A 173 -7.75 11.35 1.78
C THR A 173 -7.12 10.48 0.70
N ILE A 174 -7.93 9.70 -0.01
CA ILE A 174 -7.45 8.79 -1.05
C ILE A 174 -6.80 9.60 -2.17
N ARG A 175 -7.45 10.67 -2.65
CA ARG A 175 -6.91 11.53 -3.72
C ARG A 175 -5.55 12.14 -3.36
N ALA A 176 -5.32 12.51 -2.10
CA ALA A 176 -4.01 13.01 -1.68
C ALA A 176 -2.91 11.96 -1.90
N PHE A 177 -3.15 10.69 -1.58
CA PHE A 177 -2.22 9.59 -1.86
C PHE A 177 -2.04 9.37 -3.36
N LEU A 178 -3.12 9.43 -4.15
CA LEU A 178 -3.04 9.24 -5.60
C LEU A 178 -2.25 10.35 -6.29
N ALA A 179 -2.48 11.60 -5.90
CA ALA A 179 -1.75 12.75 -6.41
C ALA A 179 -0.26 12.70 -6.01
N TYR A 180 0.03 12.31 -4.76
CA TYR A 180 1.40 12.09 -4.32
C TYR A 180 2.10 11.02 -5.16
N PHE A 181 1.44 9.87 -5.36
CA PHE A 181 1.99 8.81 -6.18
C PHE A 181 2.24 9.25 -7.63
N GLN A 182 1.29 9.96 -8.24
CA GLN A 182 1.47 10.52 -9.58
C GLN A 182 2.70 11.43 -9.64
N ALA A 183 2.93 12.24 -8.62
CA ALA A 183 4.11 13.10 -8.55
C ALA A 183 5.41 12.29 -8.47
N GLN A 184 5.45 11.22 -7.66
CA GLN A 184 6.61 10.32 -7.55
C GLN A 184 6.93 9.63 -8.87
N VAL A 185 5.90 9.08 -9.52
CA VAL A 185 6.02 8.47 -10.84
C VAL A 185 6.51 9.49 -11.86
N SER A 186 5.97 10.72 -11.81
CA SER A 186 6.30 11.74 -12.80
C SER A 186 7.73 12.26 -12.69
N SER A 187 8.31 12.20 -11.49
CA SER A 187 9.70 12.54 -11.25
C SER A 187 10.67 11.42 -11.62
N SER A 188 10.19 10.19 -11.86
CA SER A 188 11.05 9.06 -12.18
C SER A 188 11.52 9.12 -13.64
N ARG A 189 12.82 8.83 -13.86
CA ARG A 189 13.43 8.75 -15.21
C ARG A 189 12.79 7.72 -16.13
N TYR A 190 11.89 6.90 -15.59
CA TYR A 190 11.15 5.86 -16.29
C TYR A 190 9.66 6.21 -16.47
N ILE A 191 9.28 7.48 -16.43
CA ILE A 191 7.87 7.92 -16.58
C ILE A 191 7.23 7.42 -17.89
N HIS A 192 7.97 7.43 -19.00
CA HIS A 192 7.48 6.96 -20.30
C HIS A 192 7.22 5.46 -20.32
N LEU A 193 8.00 4.72 -19.55
CA LEU A 193 7.79 3.30 -19.30
C LEU A 193 6.53 3.15 -18.45
N PHE A 194 6.48 3.77 -17.27
CA PHE A 194 5.35 3.67 -16.36
C PHE A 194 3.98 3.97 -17.02
N LEU A 195 3.90 5.03 -17.85
CA LEU A 195 2.66 5.41 -18.56
C LEU A 195 2.25 4.39 -19.63
N ALA A 196 3.20 3.68 -20.26
CA ALA A 196 2.91 2.58 -21.18
C ALA A 196 2.45 1.31 -20.44
N TYR A 197 2.81 1.15 -19.15
CA TYR A 197 2.57 -0.04 -18.34
C TYR A 197 1.35 0.02 -17.43
N PHE A 198 0.57 1.11 -17.48
CA PHE A 198 -0.81 1.11 -17.02
C PHE A 198 -1.64 -0.05 -17.62
N SER A 199 -1.18 -0.52 -18.78
CA SER A 199 -1.61 -1.71 -19.55
C SER A 199 -1.59 -3.05 -18.80
N SER A 200 -0.93 -3.19 -17.64
CA SER A 200 -0.86 -4.48 -16.92
C SER A 200 -1.92 -4.63 -15.82
N GLY A 201 -2.91 -3.71 -15.79
CA GLY A 201 -3.86 -3.61 -14.70
C GLY A 201 -3.26 -2.93 -13.47
N PHE A 202 -2.71 -1.73 -13.67
CA PHE A 202 -2.22 -0.89 -12.57
C PHE A 202 -3.27 -0.73 -11.47
N PHE A 203 -2.82 -0.61 -10.22
CA PHE A 203 -3.68 -0.57 -9.05
C PHE A 203 -3.24 0.49 -8.03
N PHE A 204 -4.24 1.05 -7.33
CA PHE A 204 -4.11 2.05 -6.27
C PHE A 204 -3.73 1.47 -4.90
N PHE A 205 -2.50 1.68 -4.42
CA PHE A 205 -1.97 1.36 -3.05
C PHE A 205 -2.85 0.55 -2.10
#